data_AF-A0A1L4AJ86-F1
#
_entry.id   AF-A0A1L4AJ86-F1
#
_cell.length_a   1.000
_cell.length_b   1.000
_cell.length_c   1.000
_cell.angle_alpha   90.00
_cell.angle_beta   90.00
_cell.angle_gamma   90.00
#
_symmetry.space_group_name_H-M   'P 1'
#
loop_
_entity.id
_entity.type
_entity.pdbx_description
1 polymer ?
#
loop_
_entity_poly.entity_id
_entity_poly.type
_entity_poly.pdbx_seq_one_letter_code
_entity_poly.pdbx_strand_id
1 'polypeptide(L)'
;FRDVVVVKAGEILKINADIAGRPLPVVSWTKDGKEIEEKARVEIVSTDHTTAITVKDCIRRDSGQYVLTLQNVAGTRSLAVNCRVLDRPGPPAAPLEIKGLTAEKCHLSWGPPQENGGAEIDHYIVEKRETSRLAWTLCEAELPTTSCKVTKLLRGNEYIFRVMGVNKYGVGEPLESDAVKALDPFTAPSPP
;
A
#
# COMPACT_ATOMS: atom_id res chain seq x y z
N PHE A 1 -20.38 -15.98 12.22
CA PHE A 1 -19.43 -14.92 11.85
C PHE A 1 -18.27 -15.60 11.14
N ARG A 2 -18.15 -15.48 9.81
CA ARG A 2 -17.05 -16.12 9.06
C ARG A 2 -15.86 -15.17 9.08
N ASP A 3 -14.79 -15.59 9.73
CA ASP A 3 -13.52 -14.85 9.76
C ASP A 3 -13.04 -14.56 8.33
N VAL A 4 -12.64 -13.30 8.12
CA VAL A 4 -12.01 -12.86 6.88
C VAL A 4 -10.51 -13.07 7.06
N VAL A 5 -9.88 -13.81 6.14
CA VAL A 5 -8.42 -13.96 6.14
C VAL A 5 -7.83 -12.68 5.60
N VAL A 6 -7.08 -11.97 6.44
CA VAL A 6 -6.39 -10.73 6.07
C VAL A 6 -4.90 -11.02 5.88
N VAL A 7 -4.36 -10.63 4.74
CA VAL A 7 -2.94 -10.84 4.37
C VAL A 7 -2.34 -9.51 3.94
N LYS A 8 -1.08 -9.22 4.29
CA LYS A 8 -0.40 -8.03 3.81
C LYS A 8 0.10 -8.24 2.37
N ALA A 9 0.08 -7.21 1.54
CA ALA A 9 0.66 -7.30 0.20
C ALA A 9 2.15 -7.69 0.28
N GLY A 10 2.58 -8.54 -0.65
CA GLY A 10 3.90 -9.18 -0.65
C GLY A 10 4.01 -10.43 0.23
N GLU A 11 3.06 -10.69 1.13
CA GLU A 11 3.05 -11.92 1.93
C GLU A 11 2.34 -13.08 1.22
N ILE A 12 2.35 -14.25 1.85
CA ILE A 12 1.74 -15.47 1.32
C ILE A 12 0.34 -15.64 1.91
N LEU A 13 -0.68 -15.72 1.05
CA LEU A 13 -1.99 -16.23 1.42
C LEU A 13 -1.99 -17.76 1.29
N LYS A 14 -2.25 -18.46 2.40
CA LYS A 14 -2.39 -19.92 2.40
C LYS A 14 -3.70 -20.33 3.06
N ILE A 15 -4.53 -21.06 2.33
CA ILE A 15 -5.79 -21.63 2.83
C ILE A 15 -5.63 -23.15 2.83
N ASN A 16 -5.71 -23.77 4.01
CA ASN A 16 -5.62 -25.21 4.18
C ASN A 16 -6.99 -25.76 4.61
N ALA A 17 -7.33 -26.96 4.14
CA ALA A 17 -8.50 -27.69 4.56
C ALA A 17 -8.22 -29.19 4.62
N ASP A 18 -8.76 -29.85 5.64
CA ASP A 18 -8.83 -31.30 5.69
C ASP A 18 -9.98 -31.78 4.80
N ILE A 19 -9.76 -32.86 4.06
CA ILE A 19 -10.76 -33.48 3.19
C ILE A 19 -11.11 -34.88 3.68
N ALA A 20 -12.39 -35.22 3.59
CA ALA A 20 -12.90 -36.54 3.88
C ALA A 20 -14.10 -36.84 2.96
N GLY A 21 -14.21 -38.09 2.53
CA GLY A 21 -15.32 -38.55 1.71
C GLY A 21 -15.05 -39.94 1.15
N ARG A 22 -16.11 -40.72 0.93
CA ARG A 22 -16.03 -42.04 0.32
C ARG A 22 -17.11 -42.18 -0.77
N PRO A 23 -16.74 -42.50 -2.02
CA PRO A 23 -15.39 -42.47 -2.61
C PRO A 23 -14.69 -41.11 -2.40
N LEU A 24 -13.35 -41.09 -2.52
CA LEU A 24 -12.55 -39.86 -2.35
C LEU A 24 -13.12 -38.75 -3.24
N PRO A 25 -13.42 -37.56 -2.69
CA PRO A 25 -14.00 -36.48 -3.46
C PRO A 25 -12.96 -35.83 -4.38
N VAL A 26 -13.41 -35.39 -5.54
CA VAL A 26 -12.65 -34.50 -6.41
C VAL A 26 -12.60 -33.12 -5.75
N VAL A 27 -11.40 -32.55 -5.68
CA VAL A 27 -11.13 -31.23 -5.12
C VAL A 27 -11.09 -30.20 -6.26
N SER A 28 -11.81 -29.08 -6.12
CA SER A 28 -11.66 -27.92 -6.99
C SER A 28 -11.70 -26.62 -6.20
N TRP A 29 -10.99 -25.61 -6.70
CA TRP A 29 -10.93 -24.28 -6.12
C TRP A 29 -11.38 -23.23 -7.12
N THR A 30 -12.21 -22.30 -6.66
CA THR A 30 -12.59 -21.11 -7.43
C THR A 30 -12.30 -19.85 -6.64
N LYS A 31 -12.07 -18.75 -7.36
CA LYS A 31 -12.01 -17.40 -6.79
C LYS A 31 -13.04 -16.53 -7.50
N ASP A 32 -13.93 -15.92 -6.72
CA ASP A 32 -15.02 -15.07 -7.22
C ASP A 32 -15.83 -15.78 -8.34
N GLY A 33 -16.05 -17.08 -8.16
CA GLY A 33 -16.78 -17.94 -9.10
C GLY A 33 -16.00 -18.40 -10.33
N LYS A 34 -14.73 -18.01 -10.49
CA LYS A 34 -13.86 -18.45 -11.60
C LYS A 34 -12.88 -19.52 -11.12
N GLU A 35 -12.65 -20.55 -11.93
CA GLU A 35 -11.60 -21.53 -11.64
C GLU A 35 -10.23 -20.88 -11.53
N ILE A 36 -9.43 -21.38 -10.59
CA ILE A 36 -8.09 -20.87 -10.33
C ILE A 36 -7.11 -21.66 -11.18
N GLU A 37 -6.44 -20.97 -12.09
CA GLU A 37 -5.33 -21.52 -12.85
C GLU A 37 -4.05 -21.49 -12.01
N GLU A 38 -3.37 -22.63 -11.93
CA GLU A 38 -2.03 -22.68 -11.35
C GLU A 38 -1.06 -21.87 -12.21
N LYS A 39 -0.39 -20.91 -11.58
CA LYS A 39 0.53 -19.96 -12.20
C LYS A 39 1.76 -19.82 -11.31
N ALA A 40 2.80 -19.13 -11.76
CA ALA A 40 4.04 -18.96 -10.97
C ALA A 40 3.82 -18.50 -9.51
N ARG A 41 2.76 -17.70 -9.25
CA ARG A 41 2.39 -17.23 -7.89
C ARG A 41 1.34 -18.10 -7.19
N VAL A 42 0.62 -18.97 -7.89
CA VAL A 42 -0.54 -19.70 -7.34
C VAL A 42 -0.31 -21.19 -7.47
N GLU A 43 -0.29 -21.88 -6.34
CA GLU A 43 0.01 -23.31 -6.21
C GLU A 43 -1.12 -24.01 -5.45
N ILE A 44 -1.63 -25.12 -6.00
CA ILE A 44 -2.64 -25.95 -5.35
C ILE A 44 -2.04 -27.33 -5.06
N VAL A 45 -2.03 -27.72 -3.79
CA VAL A 45 -1.51 -29.02 -3.37
C VAL A 45 -2.64 -29.80 -2.70
N SER A 46 -2.96 -30.97 -3.26
CA SER A 46 -4.01 -31.85 -2.72
C SER A 46 -3.47 -33.27 -2.49
N THR A 47 -3.91 -33.87 -1.39
CA THR A 47 -3.71 -35.28 -1.02
C THR A 47 -5.08 -35.91 -0.78
N ASP A 48 -5.14 -37.19 -0.40
CA ASP A 48 -6.39 -37.88 -0.05
C ASP A 48 -7.03 -37.36 1.26
N HIS A 49 -6.31 -36.54 2.04
CA HIS A 49 -6.74 -36.08 3.37
C HIS A 49 -6.66 -34.58 3.57
N THR A 50 -5.95 -33.86 2.71
CA THR A 50 -5.80 -32.41 2.80
C THR A 50 -5.75 -31.75 1.44
N THR A 51 -6.14 -30.48 1.39
CA THR A 51 -5.88 -29.60 0.25
C THR A 51 -5.45 -28.24 0.74
N ALA A 52 -4.57 -27.59 -0.01
CA ALA A 52 -4.12 -26.25 0.25
C ALA A 52 -4.00 -25.46 -1.05
N ILE A 53 -4.48 -24.22 -1.01
CA ILE A 53 -4.15 -23.21 -2.02
C ILE A 53 -3.18 -22.20 -1.41
N THR A 54 -2.10 -21.91 -2.13
CA THR A 54 -1.07 -20.95 -1.75
C THR A 54 -0.94 -19.89 -2.84
N VAL A 55 -1.07 -18.62 -2.48
CA VAL A 55 -0.79 -17.46 -3.34
C VAL A 55 0.43 -16.73 -2.76
N LYS A 56 1.54 -16.75 -3.48
CA LYS A 56 2.80 -16.08 -3.14
C LYS A 56 2.78 -14.62 -3.62
N ASP A 57 3.53 -13.77 -2.93
CA ASP A 57 3.67 -12.34 -3.25
C ASP A 57 2.30 -11.68 -3.50
N CYS A 58 1.41 -11.74 -2.51
CA CYS A 58 0.03 -11.31 -2.65
C CYS A 58 -0.08 -9.85 -3.09
N ILE A 59 -0.97 -9.58 -4.04
CA ILE A 59 -1.34 -8.23 -4.48
C ILE A 59 -2.79 -7.94 -4.11
N ARG A 60 -3.19 -6.66 -4.15
CA ARG A 60 -4.58 -6.22 -3.88
C ARG A 60 -5.62 -7.02 -4.66
N ARG A 61 -5.34 -7.32 -5.93
CA ARG A 61 -6.23 -8.11 -6.81
C ARG A 61 -6.39 -9.56 -6.37
N ASP A 62 -5.51 -10.09 -5.51
CA ASP A 62 -5.64 -11.44 -4.97
C ASP A 62 -6.73 -11.53 -3.87
N SER A 63 -7.24 -10.40 -3.39
CA SER A 63 -8.48 -10.35 -2.58
C SER A 63 -9.65 -10.97 -3.35
N GLY A 64 -10.59 -11.58 -2.63
CA GLY A 64 -11.78 -12.20 -3.20
C GLY A 64 -12.31 -13.33 -2.33
N GLN A 65 -13.38 -13.97 -2.78
CA GLN A 65 -13.92 -15.15 -2.14
C GLN A 65 -13.33 -16.40 -2.79
N TYR A 66 -12.56 -17.16 -2.02
CA TYR A 66 -12.02 -18.45 -2.40
C TYR A 66 -13.00 -19.54 -1.97
N VAL A 67 -13.40 -20.41 -2.89
CA VAL A 67 -14.35 -21.48 -2.62
C VAL A 67 -13.71 -22.82 -2.96
N LEU A 68 -13.47 -23.62 -1.92
CA LEU A 68 -13.16 -25.04 -2.04
C LEU A 68 -14.45 -25.80 -2.31
N THR A 69 -14.46 -26.66 -3.32
CA THR A 69 -15.56 -27.59 -3.62
C THR A 69 -15.03 -29.02 -3.62
N LEU A 70 -15.74 -29.89 -2.90
CA LEU A 70 -15.51 -31.32 -2.81
C LEU A 70 -16.71 -32.03 -3.43
N GLN A 71 -16.48 -32.88 -4.43
CA GLN A 71 -17.55 -33.58 -5.14
C GLN A 71 -17.27 -35.07 -5.28
N ASN A 72 -18.23 -35.91 -4.91
CA ASN A 72 -18.24 -37.34 -5.23
C ASN A 72 -19.67 -37.80 -5.58
N VAL A 73 -19.87 -39.11 -5.75
CA VAL A 73 -21.18 -39.69 -6.08
C VAL A 73 -22.24 -39.49 -4.98
N ALA A 74 -21.83 -39.23 -3.74
CA ALA A 74 -22.74 -38.95 -2.63
C ALA A 74 -23.17 -37.47 -2.57
N GLY A 75 -22.50 -36.61 -3.32
CA GLY A 75 -22.89 -35.21 -3.53
C GLY A 75 -21.72 -34.24 -3.48
N THR A 76 -22.08 -32.97 -3.34
CA THR A 76 -21.15 -31.84 -3.36
C THR A 76 -21.19 -31.09 -2.02
N ARG A 77 -20.03 -30.61 -1.58
CA ARG A 77 -19.87 -29.69 -0.44
C ARG A 77 -18.92 -28.57 -0.83
N SER A 78 -19.20 -27.35 -0.38
CA SER A 78 -18.35 -26.19 -0.64
C SER A 78 -18.08 -25.39 0.62
N LEU A 79 -16.85 -24.89 0.75
CA LEU A 79 -16.39 -24.01 1.82
C LEU A 79 -15.91 -22.70 1.21
N ALA A 80 -16.53 -21.59 1.61
CA ALA A 80 -16.15 -20.25 1.16
C ALA A 80 -15.32 -19.53 2.23
N VAL A 81 -14.18 -18.99 1.82
CA VAL A 81 -13.24 -18.20 2.62
C VAL A 81 -13.06 -16.84 1.95
N ASN A 82 -13.46 -15.77 2.65
CA ASN A 82 -13.25 -14.41 2.16
C ASN A 82 -11.83 -13.97 2.53
N CYS A 83 -11.04 -13.57 1.53
CA CYS A 83 -9.67 -13.12 1.72
C CYS A 83 -9.55 -11.64 1.31
N ARG A 84 -8.84 -10.84 2.13
CA ARG A 84 -8.51 -9.45 1.82
C ARG A 84 -7.01 -9.25 1.92
N VAL A 85 -6.42 -8.83 0.81
CA VAL A 85 -5.02 -8.39 0.77
C VAL A 85 -4.99 -6.89 1.02
N LEU A 86 -4.32 -6.47 2.08
CA LEU A 86 -4.22 -5.08 2.50
C LEU A 86 -2.76 -4.61 2.38
N ASP A 87 -2.56 -3.35 2.09
CA ASP A 87 -1.25 -2.79 1.78
C ASP A 87 -1.06 -1.44 2.48
N ARG A 88 0.16 -0.94 2.39
CA ARG A 88 0.52 0.44 2.70
C ARG A 88 -0.03 1.36 1.60
N PRO A 89 -0.17 2.66 1.86
CA PRO A 89 -0.65 3.59 0.85
C PRO A 89 0.32 3.69 -0.34
N GLY A 90 -0.21 3.95 -1.53
CA GLY A 90 0.58 4.44 -2.66
C GLY A 90 1.08 5.88 -2.41
N PRO A 91 1.77 6.48 -3.39
CA PRO A 91 2.26 7.84 -3.26
C PRO A 91 1.08 8.82 -3.13
N PRO A 92 1.21 9.88 -2.32
CA PRO A 92 0.29 11.00 -2.37
C PRO A 92 0.11 11.53 -3.80
N ALA A 93 -1.02 12.17 -4.07
CA ALA A 93 -1.31 12.64 -5.42
C ALA A 93 -0.37 13.80 -5.81
N ALA A 94 0.32 13.61 -6.94
CA ALA A 94 1.16 14.64 -7.56
C ALA A 94 0.32 15.79 -8.15
N PRO A 95 0.88 17.01 -8.27
CA PRO A 95 2.22 17.41 -7.83
C PRO A 95 2.31 17.72 -6.32
N LEU A 96 3.52 17.65 -5.76
CA LEU A 96 3.81 18.23 -4.45
C LEU A 96 4.00 19.74 -4.62
N GLU A 97 2.98 20.52 -4.30
CA GLU A 97 3.00 21.97 -4.46
C GLU A 97 3.86 22.65 -3.40
N ILE A 98 4.75 23.55 -3.83
CA ILE A 98 5.61 24.35 -2.96
C ILE A 98 5.23 25.82 -3.13
N LYS A 99 4.78 26.46 -2.05
CA LYS A 99 4.37 27.87 -2.01
C LYS A 99 5.18 28.66 -0.98
N GLY A 100 5.35 29.96 -1.23
CA GLY A 100 5.99 30.87 -0.28
C GLY A 100 7.41 30.44 0.11
N LEU A 101 8.18 29.91 -0.85
CA LEU A 101 9.58 29.55 -0.64
C LEU A 101 10.39 30.81 -0.34
N THR A 102 11.11 30.77 0.78
CA THR A 102 12.08 31.79 1.19
C THR A 102 13.42 31.13 1.51
N ALA A 103 14.42 31.91 1.94
CA ALA A 103 15.70 31.37 2.38
C ALA A 103 15.62 30.41 3.59
N GLU A 104 14.51 30.42 4.34
CA GLU A 104 14.39 29.74 5.63
C GLU A 104 13.19 28.80 5.76
N LYS A 105 12.17 28.96 4.90
CA LYS A 105 10.90 28.24 5.01
C LYS A 105 10.19 28.10 3.66
N CYS A 106 9.25 27.17 3.61
CA CYS A 106 8.26 27.06 2.54
C CYS A 106 6.97 26.44 3.08
N HIS A 107 5.92 26.44 2.28
CA HIS A 107 4.68 25.72 2.54
C HIS A 107 4.51 24.63 1.49
N LEU A 108 4.25 23.41 1.94
CA LEU A 108 4.00 22.24 1.08
C LEU A 108 2.51 21.90 1.12
N SER A 109 1.94 21.51 -0.02
CA SER A 109 0.59 20.95 -0.11
C SER A 109 0.50 19.84 -1.17
N TRP A 110 -0.31 18.83 -0.90
CA TRP A 110 -0.49 17.65 -1.77
C TRP A 110 -1.94 17.15 -1.71
N GLY A 111 -2.28 16.18 -2.56
CA GLY A 111 -3.54 15.44 -2.48
C GLY A 111 -3.38 14.07 -1.80
N PRO A 112 -4.47 13.46 -1.29
CA PRO A 112 -4.42 12.12 -0.71
C PRO A 112 -4.02 11.06 -1.75
N PRO A 113 -3.46 9.91 -1.33
CA PRO A 113 -3.15 8.81 -2.25
C PRO A 113 -4.40 8.31 -2.98
N GLN A 114 -4.26 7.98 -4.27
CA GLN A 114 -5.35 7.34 -5.04
C GLN A 114 -5.62 5.92 -4.54
N GLU A 115 -4.56 5.24 -4.09
CA GLU A 115 -4.62 3.89 -3.51
C GLU A 115 -4.18 3.95 -2.05
N ASN A 116 -5.11 3.81 -1.12
CA ASN A 116 -4.83 3.85 0.32
C ASN A 116 -4.38 2.49 0.90
N GLY A 117 -4.10 1.51 0.04
CA GLY A 117 -3.77 0.14 0.44
C GLY A 117 -4.94 -0.63 1.08
N GLY A 118 -6.15 -0.07 1.09
CA GLY A 118 -7.35 -0.69 1.67
C GLY A 118 -7.54 -0.46 3.16
N ALA A 119 -6.79 0.47 3.75
CA ALA A 119 -7.09 1.09 5.04
C ALA A 119 -7.11 2.61 4.89
N GLU A 120 -7.78 3.30 5.80
CA GLU A 120 -7.73 4.75 5.85
C GLU A 120 -6.31 5.26 6.12
N ILE A 121 -6.03 6.49 5.67
CA ILE A 121 -4.77 7.16 5.96
C ILE A 121 -4.87 7.74 7.37
N ASP A 122 -3.97 7.35 8.25
CA ASP A 122 -3.91 7.83 9.63
C ASP A 122 -3.22 9.20 9.70
N HIS A 123 -2.07 9.34 9.03
CA HIS A 123 -1.28 10.57 8.97
C HIS A 123 -0.29 10.56 7.79
N TYR A 124 0.47 11.64 7.64
CA TYR A 124 1.55 11.79 6.68
C TYR A 124 2.89 12.05 7.39
N ILE A 125 3.95 11.51 6.80
CA ILE A 125 5.34 11.84 7.14
C ILE A 125 5.87 12.78 6.06
N VAL A 126 6.48 13.88 6.49
CA VAL A 126 7.11 14.86 5.61
C VAL A 126 8.60 14.92 5.92
N GLU A 127 9.42 14.82 4.88
CA GLU A 127 10.87 14.90 4.98
C GLU A 127 11.46 15.86 3.95
N LYS A 128 12.66 16.34 4.25
CA LYS A 128 13.47 17.15 3.34
C LYS A 128 14.87 16.56 3.20
N ARG A 129 15.48 16.73 2.03
CA ARG A 129 16.88 16.36 1.78
C ARG A 129 17.57 17.48 1.03
N GLU A 130 18.74 17.90 1.52
CA GLU A 130 19.64 18.76 0.75
C GLU A 130 20.20 17.97 -0.43
N THR A 131 20.18 18.50 -1.65
CA THR A 131 20.67 17.75 -2.83
C THR A 131 22.16 17.43 -2.76
N SER A 132 22.92 18.16 -1.92
CA SER A 132 24.31 17.88 -1.58
C SER A 132 24.50 16.71 -0.60
N ARG A 133 23.41 16.15 -0.04
CA ARG A 133 23.42 15.05 0.94
C ARG A 133 22.54 13.90 0.48
N LEU A 134 22.85 12.70 0.94
CA LEU A 134 22.04 11.51 0.67
C LEU A 134 20.89 11.32 1.68
N ALA A 135 21.05 11.82 2.90
CA ALA A 135 20.14 11.54 4.01
C ALA A 135 18.92 12.47 4.03
N TRP A 136 17.75 11.87 4.21
CA TRP A 136 16.51 12.58 4.50
C TRP A 136 16.48 13.05 5.96
N THR A 137 15.85 14.21 6.19
CA THR A 137 15.63 14.80 7.51
C THR A 137 14.14 14.95 7.73
N LEU A 138 13.66 14.50 8.89
CA LEU A 138 12.28 14.61 9.30
C LEU A 138 11.85 16.07 9.49
N CYS A 139 10.75 16.45 8.83
CA CYS A 139 10.06 17.72 9.04
C CYS A 139 8.86 17.51 9.96
N GLU A 140 7.99 16.55 9.63
CA GLU A 140 6.79 16.20 10.39
C GLU A 140 6.61 14.68 10.37
N ALA A 141 6.32 14.06 11.52
CA ALA A 141 6.16 12.60 11.64
C ALA A 141 4.70 12.12 11.56
N GLU A 142 3.77 12.90 12.12
CA GLU A 142 2.38 12.47 12.32
C GLU A 142 1.40 13.58 11.90
N LEU A 143 1.54 14.03 10.66
CA LEU A 143 0.72 15.14 10.15
C LEU A 143 -0.64 14.63 9.65
N PRO A 144 -1.79 15.02 10.24
CA PRO A 144 -3.10 14.55 9.80
C PRO A 144 -3.62 15.29 8.54
N THR A 145 -3.04 16.46 8.23
CA THR A 145 -3.45 17.31 7.11
C THR A 145 -2.61 17.06 5.85
N THR A 146 -3.11 17.51 4.71
CA THR A 146 -2.40 17.43 3.41
C THR A 146 -1.59 18.68 3.08
N SER A 147 -1.18 19.42 4.11
CA SER A 147 -0.30 20.58 3.98
C SER A 147 0.50 20.83 5.25
N CYS A 148 1.71 21.36 5.10
CA CYS A 148 2.59 21.70 6.21
C CYS A 148 3.53 22.87 5.90
N LYS A 149 3.98 23.57 6.94
CA LYS A 149 5.04 24.57 6.83
C LYS A 149 6.38 23.94 7.17
N VAL A 150 7.30 23.91 6.22
CA VAL A 150 8.68 23.47 6.46
C VAL A 150 9.54 24.68 6.81
N THR A 151 10.40 24.53 7.81
CA THR A 151 11.30 25.59 8.29
C THR A 151 12.73 25.09 8.38
N LYS A 152 13.65 25.95 8.84
CA LYS A 152 15.07 25.66 9.00
C LYS A 152 15.71 25.24 7.67
N LEU A 153 15.31 25.90 6.58
CA LEU A 153 16.06 25.84 5.32
C LEU A 153 17.30 26.71 5.46
N LEU A 154 18.36 26.34 4.75
CA LEU A 154 19.59 27.12 4.71
C LEU A 154 19.63 27.92 3.41
N ARG A 155 19.88 29.22 3.53
CA ARG A 155 19.97 30.14 2.38
C ARG A 155 20.94 29.59 1.34
N GLY A 156 20.49 29.54 0.09
CA GLY A 156 21.30 29.11 -1.04
C GLY A 156 21.40 27.60 -1.23
N ASN A 157 20.98 26.79 -0.25
CA ASN A 157 20.92 25.34 -0.40
C ASN A 157 19.72 24.95 -1.28
N GLU A 158 19.88 23.81 -1.94
CA GLU A 158 18.84 23.20 -2.76
C GLU A 158 18.27 21.97 -2.04
N TYR A 159 16.95 21.85 -2.06
CA TYR A 159 16.19 20.84 -1.31
C TYR A 159 15.26 20.07 -2.23
N ILE A 160 15.13 18.78 -1.94
CA ILE A 160 14.04 17.93 -2.40
C ILE A 160 13.17 17.63 -1.17
N PHE A 161 11.86 17.73 -1.33
CA PHE A 161 10.90 17.33 -0.30
C PHE A 161 10.25 16.01 -0.68
N ARG A 162 9.85 15.23 0.31
CA ARG A 162 8.98 14.08 0.06
C ARG A 162 7.91 13.94 1.12
N VAL A 163 6.80 13.36 0.71
CA VAL A 163 5.65 13.07 1.57
C VAL A 163 5.24 11.62 1.39
N MET A 164 4.99 10.92 2.49
CA MET A 164 4.51 9.53 2.52
C MET A 164 3.23 9.45 3.35
N GLY A 165 2.19 8.79 2.83
CA GLY A 165 1.00 8.47 3.61
C GLY A 165 1.25 7.27 4.53
N VAL A 166 0.64 7.25 5.70
CA VAL A 166 0.76 6.16 6.67
C VAL A 166 -0.63 5.61 6.99
N ASN A 167 -0.75 4.29 6.99
CA ASN A 167 -1.93 3.59 7.52
C ASN A 167 -1.48 2.51 8.53
N LYS A 168 -2.44 1.81 9.14
CA LYS A 168 -2.16 0.68 10.05
C LYS A 168 -1.28 -0.46 9.49
N TYR A 169 -1.04 -0.52 8.17
CA TYR A 169 -0.15 -1.51 7.54
C TYR A 169 1.27 -0.98 7.29
N GLY A 170 1.49 0.32 7.49
CA GLY A 170 2.80 0.98 7.51
C GLY A 170 2.90 2.22 6.62
N VAL A 171 4.14 2.67 6.42
CA VAL A 171 4.50 3.85 5.61
C VAL A 171 4.44 3.53 4.12
N GLY A 172 3.68 4.32 3.38
CA GLY A 172 3.46 4.18 1.95
C GLY A 172 4.63 4.63 1.08
N GLU A 173 4.39 4.64 -0.22
CA GLU A 173 5.38 5.14 -1.20
C GLU A 173 5.52 6.67 -1.14
N PRO A 174 6.71 7.22 -1.41
CA PRO A 174 6.94 8.66 -1.35
C PRO A 174 6.47 9.38 -2.61
N LEU A 175 5.87 10.55 -2.43
CA LEU A 175 5.77 11.60 -3.46
C LEU A 175 6.92 12.58 -3.24
N GLU A 176 7.86 12.66 -4.19
CA GLU A 176 8.98 13.61 -4.15
C GLU A 176 8.68 14.87 -4.98
N SER A 177 9.20 16.02 -4.54
CA SER A 177 9.19 17.26 -5.34
C SER A 177 10.35 17.31 -6.33
N ASP A 178 10.27 18.24 -7.27
CA ASP A 178 11.47 18.74 -7.94
C ASP A 178 12.41 19.44 -6.93
N ALA A 179 13.68 19.57 -7.31
CA ALA A 179 14.67 20.29 -6.51
C ALA A 179 14.38 21.80 -6.53
N VAL A 180 14.40 22.44 -5.34
CA VAL A 180 14.16 23.88 -5.20
C VAL A 180 15.24 24.56 -4.36
N LYS A 181 15.65 25.76 -4.76
CA LYS A 181 16.68 26.54 -4.08
C LYS A 181 16.08 27.50 -3.05
N ALA A 182 16.49 27.37 -1.79
CA ALA A 182 16.01 28.21 -0.70
C ALA A 182 16.61 29.62 -0.77
N LEU A 183 15.89 30.53 -1.42
CA LEU A 183 16.24 31.94 -1.55
C LEU A 183 15.02 32.81 -1.26
N ASP A 184 15.24 34.02 -0.77
CA ASP A 184 14.14 34.96 -0.59
C ASP A 184 13.58 35.38 -1.95
N PRO A 185 12.26 35.54 -2.07
CA PRO A 185 11.67 36.12 -3.26
C PRO A 185 12.25 37.53 -3.45
N PHE A 186 12.75 37.81 -4.65
CA PHE A 186 13.30 39.11 -4.99
C PHE A 186 12.19 40.17 -4.89
N THR A 187 12.22 41.00 -3.85
CA THR A 187 11.41 42.23 -3.81
C THR A 187 12.19 43.32 -4.51
N ALA A 188 11.76 43.72 -5.71
CA ALA A 188 12.22 44.98 -6.29
C ALA A 188 11.82 46.12 -5.32
N PRO A 189 12.73 47.04 -4.96
CA PRO A 189 12.39 48.15 -4.07
C PRO A 189 11.31 49.03 -4.71
N SER A 190 10.33 49.46 -3.91
CA SER A 190 9.30 50.41 -4.34
C SER A 190 9.97 51.74 -4.76
N PRO A 191 9.53 52.40 -5.84
CA PRO A 191 10.03 53.73 -6.21
C PRO A 191 9.74 54.78 -5.12
N PRO A 192 10.64 55.78 -4.92
CA PRO A 192 10.44 56.89 -3.98
C PRO A 192 9.37 57.89 -4.43
#